data_AF-A0A0G0TXY5-F1
#
_entry.id   AF-A0A0G0TXY5-F1
#
_cell.length_a   1.000
_cell.length_b   1.000
_cell.length_c   1.000
_cell.angle_alpha   90.00
_cell.angle_beta   90.00
_cell.angle_gamma   90.00
#
_symmetry.space_group_name_H-M   'P 1'
#
loop_
_entity.id
_entity.type
_entity.pdbx_description
1 polymer ?
#
loop_
_entity_poly.entity_id
_entity_poly.type
_entity_poly.pdbx_seq_one_letter_code
_entity_poly.pdbx_strand_id
1 'polypeptide(L)' 'MSQSQYLKMLERELQKINKIIDTKIVRGQDYMREARDHKLILKKIRYHTRRSFFDRFFSNFFRPSYKFQF' A
#
# COMPACT_ATOMS: atom_id res chain seq x y z
N MET A 1 -3.96 -16.04 2.75
CA MET A 1 -3.36 -14.71 3.03
C MET A 1 -4.46 -13.68 2.98
N SER A 2 -4.82 -13.06 4.11
CA SER A 2 -5.75 -11.93 4.10
C SER A 2 -5.06 -10.67 3.55
N GLN A 3 -5.83 -9.73 3.03
CA GLN A 3 -5.29 -8.44 2.57
C GLN A 3 -4.51 -7.70 3.67
N SER A 4 -4.95 -7.82 4.93
CA SER A 4 -4.24 -7.25 6.07
C SER A 4 -2.89 -7.91 6.33
N GLN A 5 -2.77 -9.23 6.14
CA GLN A 5 -1.49 -9.94 6.24
C GLN A 5 -0.54 -9.52 5.11
N TYR A 6 -1.03 -9.35 3.89
CA TYR A 6 -0.24 -8.88 2.76
C TYR A 6 0.31 -7.46 3.00
N LEU A 7 -0.51 -6.53 3.50
CA LEU A 7 -0.06 -5.18 3.84
C LEU A 7 1.00 -5.20 4.96
N LYS A 8 0.80 -6.03 6.00
CA LYS A 8 1.82 -6.21 7.06
C LYS A 8 3.14 -6.76 6.52
N MET A 9 3.11 -7.63 5.52
CA MET A 9 4.34 -8.12 4.87
C MET A 9 5.06 -7.01 4.12
N LEU A 10 4.34 -6.21 3.32
CA LEU A 10 4.92 -5.07 2.60
C LEU A 10 5.50 -4.02 3.56
N GLU A 11 4.84 -3.78 4.69
CA GLU A 11 5.32 -2.84 5.71
C GLU A 11 6.63 -3.31 6.35
N ARG A 12 6.76 -4.61 6.65
CA ARG A 12 8.02 -5.19 7.15
C ARG A 12 9.14 -5.09 6.12
N GLU A 13 8.82 -5.29 4.85
CA GLU A 13 9.78 -5.16 3.75
C GLU A 13 10.26 -3.71 3.59
N LEU A 14 9.33 -2.75 3.66
CA LEU A 14 9.62 -1.32 3.66
C LEU A 14 10.57 -0.93 4.79
N GLN A 15 10.30 -1.41 6.01
CA GLN A 15 11.16 -1.16 7.18
C GLN A 15 12.57 -1.73 7.03
N LYS A 16 12.71 -2.91 6.40
CA LYS A 16 14.03 -3.49 6.11
C LYS A 16 14.82 -2.60 5.15
N ILE A 17 14.18 -2.12 4.08
CA ILE A 17 14.81 -1.23 3.11
C ILE A 17 15.25 0.08 3.78
N ASN A 18 14.42 0.67 4.65
CA ASN A 18 14.79 1.88 5.38
C ASN A 18 16.05 1.68 6.22
N LYS A 19 16.14 0.58 6.97
CA LYS A 19 17.36 0.28 7.75
C LYS A 19 18.61 0.19 6.88
N ILE A 20 18.49 -0.36 5.67
CA ILE A 20 19.61 -0.45 4.72
C ILE A 20 19.98 0.95 4.21
N ILE A 21 18.99 1.75 3.82
CA ILE A 21 19.20 3.15 3.39
C ILE A 21 19.89 3.95 4.50
N ASP A 22 19.39 3.88 5.73
CA ASP A 22 19.96 4.60 6.87
C ASP A 22 21.42 4.20 7.08
N THR A 23 21.71 2.90 7.03
CA THR A 23 23.09 2.40 7.15
C THR A 23 23.99 2.92 6.02
N LYS A 24 23.47 2.97 4.80
CA LYS A 24 24.20 3.49 3.64
C LYS A 24 24.43 4.99 3.72
N ILE A 25 23.44 5.76 4.19
CA ILE A 25 23.57 7.21 4.43
C ILE A 25 24.68 7.47 5.45
N VAL A 26 24.67 6.77 6.59
CA VAL A 26 25.71 6.94 7.63
C VAL A 26 27.10 6.59 7.09
N ARG A 27 27.19 5.60 6.20
CA ARG A 27 28.46 5.20 5.57
C ARG A 27 28.86 6.03 4.34
N GLY A 28 28.04 7.02 3.94
CA GLY A 28 28.27 7.79 2.71
C GLY A 28 28.21 6.96 1.42
N GLN A 29 27.50 5.83 1.44
CA GLN A 29 27.37 4.90 0.31
C GLN A 29 26.14 5.22 -0.53
N ASP A 30 26.19 4.88 -1.82
CA ASP A 30 25.05 5.02 -2.71
C ASP A 30 23.89 4.08 -2.31
N TYR A 31 22.69 4.67 -2.21
CA TYR A 31 21.45 4.02 -1.82
C TYR A 31 20.33 4.19 -2.87
N MET A 32 20.64 4.65 -4.09
CA MET A 32 19.64 4.93 -5.13
C MET A 32 18.82 3.69 -5.52
N ARG A 33 19.43 2.51 -5.49
CA ARG A 33 18.73 1.24 -5.75
C ARG A 33 17.66 0.98 -4.70
N GLU A 34 18.03 1.05 -3.43
CA GLU A 34 17.12 0.83 -2.30
C GLU A 34 16.00 1.87 -2.27
N ALA A 35 16.30 3.13 -2.60
CA ALA A 35 15.29 4.18 -2.71
C ALA A 35 14.26 3.91 -3.82
N ARG A 36 14.70 3.36 -4.95
CA ARG A 36 13.80 2.94 -6.04
C ARG A 36 12.88 1.81 -5.57
N ASP A 37 13.42 0.81 -4.90
CA ASP A 37 12.64 -0.32 -4.39
C ASP A 37 11.65 0.11 -3.31
N HIS A 38 12.07 0.97 -2.38
CA HIS A 38 11.20 1.62 -1.39
C HIS A 38 10.00 2.30 -2.06
N LYS A 39 10.24 3.08 -3.12
CA LYS A 39 9.18 3.77 -3.89
C LYS A 39 8.23 2.79 -4.58
N LEU A 40 8.73 1.65 -5.06
CA LEU A 40 7.88 0.61 -5.67
C LEU A 40 6.96 -0.05 -4.64
N ILE A 41 7.47 -0.35 -3.44
CA ILE A 41 6.66 -0.92 -2.36
C ILE A 41 5.57 0.07 -1.91
N LEU A 42 5.90 1.36 -1.76
CA LEU A 42 4.90 2.39 -1.45
C LEU A 42 3.79 2.48 -2.50
N LYS A 43 4.11 2.35 -3.78
CA LYS A 43 3.09 2.30 -4.85
C LYS A 43 2.16 1.09 -4.70
N LYS A 44 2.71 -0.08 -4.38
CA LYS A 44 1.92 -1.31 -4.14
C LYS A 44 0.98 -1.12 -2.95
N ILE A 45 1.48 -0.60 -1.83
CA ILE A 45 0.67 -0.30 -0.64
C ILE A 45 -0.48 0.65 -1.03
N ARG A 46 -0.17 1.76 -1.70
CA ARG A 46 -1.17 2.76 -2.10
C ARG A 46 -2.27 2.18 -2.98
N TYR A 47 -1.92 1.31 -3.93
CA TYR A 47 -2.87 0.65 -4.81
C TYR A 47 -3.84 -0.26 -4.03
N HIS A 48 -3.30 -1.08 -3.14
CA HIS A 48 -4.10 -2.00 -2.32
C HIS A 48 -4.96 -1.27 -1.28
N THR A 49 -4.46 -0.20 -0.68
CA THR A 49 -5.23 0.62 0.25
C THR A 49 -6.41 1.28 -0.47
N ARG A 50 -6.16 1.92 -1.63
CA ARG A 50 -7.23 2.61 -2.40
C ARG A 50 -8.36 1.68 -2.83
N ARG A 51 -8.04 0.47 -3.29
CA ARG A 51 -9.07 -0.50 -3.72
C ARG A 51 -10.07 -0.80 -2.60
N SER A 52 -9.59 -1.05 -1.38
CA SER A 52 -10.45 -1.31 -0.22
C SER A 52 -11.27 -0.11 0.26
N PHE A 53 -10.86 1.11 -0.05
CA PHE A 53 -11.63 2.32 0.26
C PHE A 53 -12.68 2.59 -0.83
N PHE A 54 -12.31 2.47 -2.11
CA PHE A 54 -13.25 2.63 -3.23
C PHE A 54 -14.33 1.55 -3.23
N ASP A 55 -13.99 0.28 -3.00
CA ASP A 55 -14.97 -0.81 -2.95
C ASP A 55 -16.04 -0.56 -1.86
N ARG A 56 -15.64 0.00 -0.70
CA ARG A 56 -16.57 0.37 0.39
C ARG A 56 -17.36 1.64 0.12
N PHE A 57 -16.81 2.58 -0.64
CA PHE A 57 -17.48 3.83 -0.95
C PHE A 57 -18.52 3.65 -2.07
N PHE A 58 -18.16 2.90 -3.13
CA PHE A 58 -19.05 2.60 -4.25
C PHE A 58 -20.19 1.64 -3.86
N SER A 59 -19.95 0.67 -2.97
CA SER A 59 -21.02 -0.23 -2.49
C SER A 59 -22.14 0.50 -1.76
N ASN A 60 -21.83 1.63 -1.11
CA ASN A 60 -22.81 2.41 -0.35
C ASN A 60 -23.51 3.47 -1.22
N PHE A 61 -22.87 3.93 -2.30
CA PHE A 61 -23.43 4.92 -3.20
C PHE A 61 -24.30 4.30 -4.30
N PHE A 62 -24.03 3.04 -4.69
CA PHE A 62 -24.80 2.29 -5.68
C PHE A 62 -25.61 1.16 -5.05
N ARG A 63 -26.31 1.41 -3.93
CA ARG A 63 -27.46 0.58 -3.59
C ARG A 63 -28.59 0.95 -4.55
N PRO A 64 -29.03 0.06 -5.45
CA PRO A 64 -30.18 0.37 -6.27
C PRO A 64 -31.41 0.43 -5.38
N SER A 65 -31.93 1.64 -5.17
CA SER A 65 -33.24 1.86 -4.55
C SER A 65 -34.33 1.43 -5.54
N TYR A 66 -34.48 0.13 -5.78
CA TYR A 66 -35.69 -0.39 -6.42
C TYR A 66 -36.75 -0.61 -5.35
N LYS A 67 -37.58 0.42 -5.15
CA LYS A 67 -38.98 0.27 -4.73
C LYS A 67 -39.82 1.24 -5.56
N PHE A 68 -40.13 0.85 -6.79
CA PHE A 68 -41.37 1.30 -7.43
C PHE A 68 -42.48 0.39 -6.88
N GLN A 69 -43.34 0.97 -6.06
CA GLN A 69 -44.56 0.35 -5.54
C GLN A 69 -45.70 0.89 -6.42
N PHE A 70 -46.30 0.02 -7.24
CA PHE A 70 -47.62 0.24 -7.82
C PHE A 70 -48.68 -0.22 -6.81
#